data_AF-A0A9P0YPW8-F1
#
_entry.id   AF-A0A9P0YPW8-F1
#
_cell.length_a   1.000
_cell.length_b   1.000
_cell.length_c   1.000
_cell.angle_alpha   90.00
_cell.angle_beta   90.00
_cell.angle_gamma   90.00
#
_symmetry.space_group_name_H-M   'P 1'
#
loop_
_entity.id
_entity.type
_entity.pdbx_description
1 polymer ?
#
loop_
_entity_poly.entity_id
_entity_poly.type
_entity_poly.pdbx_seq_one_letter_code
_entity_poly.pdbx_strand_id
1 'polypeptide(L)'
;MESSSTWIQTLSFSFLTIAFLHLVDVLIISPKLTLNPQNVRVKKLPPLPLRFNSDGTFKILQVADMHFGNGLVTRCRDVLDSEVAYCSDLNTTQFLEKMIQLEKPDFVAFTGLRRL
;
A
#
# COMPACT_ATOMS: atom_id res chain seq x y z
N MET A 1 -0.33 19.25 -57.94
CA MET A 1 0.11 20.16 -56.86
C MET A 1 -0.81 20.01 -55.64
N GLU A 2 -1.07 18.76 -55.21
CA GLU A 2 -2.01 18.44 -54.11
C GLU A 2 -1.30 17.77 -52.92
N SER A 3 -0.18 17.08 -53.17
CA SER A 3 0.59 16.37 -52.14
C SER A 3 1.25 17.29 -51.10
N SER A 4 1.42 18.58 -51.39
CA SER A 4 2.08 19.52 -50.47
C SER A 4 1.15 20.07 -49.38
N SER A 5 -0.17 20.01 -49.59
CA SER A 5 -1.14 20.52 -48.60
C SER A 5 -1.47 19.48 -47.53
N THR A 6 -1.52 18.21 -47.90
CA THR A 6 -1.94 17.10 -47.03
C THR A 6 -0.90 16.77 -45.95
N TRP A 7 0.41 16.86 -46.25
CA TRP A 7 1.46 16.62 -45.24
C TRP A 7 1.50 17.73 -44.19
N ILE A 8 1.27 18.98 -44.59
CA ILE A 8 1.21 20.13 -43.67
C ILE A 8 0.00 19.99 -42.73
N GLN A 9 -1.15 19.58 -43.27
CA GLN A 9 -2.35 19.31 -42.47
C GLN A 9 -2.13 18.14 -41.50
N THR A 10 -1.48 17.07 -41.95
CA THR A 10 -1.17 15.90 -41.12
C THR A 10 -0.19 16.25 -40.00
N LEU A 11 0.86 17.03 -40.28
CA LEU A 11 1.80 17.51 -39.28
C LEU A 11 1.14 18.47 -38.29
N SER A 12 0.28 19.37 -38.78
CA SER A 12 -0.47 20.30 -37.93
C SER A 12 -1.41 19.55 -36.98
N PHE A 13 -2.11 18.52 -37.48
CA PHE A 13 -2.98 17.67 -36.65
C PHE A 13 -2.18 16.83 -35.63
N SER A 14 -1.04 16.27 -36.05
CA SER A 14 -0.15 15.53 -35.15
C SER A 14 0.38 16.43 -34.03
N PHE A 15 0.84 17.65 -34.35
CA PHE A 15 1.27 18.60 -33.35
C PHE A 15 0.14 18.98 -32.38
N LEU A 16 -1.08 19.18 -32.88
CA LEU A 16 -2.23 19.54 -32.05
C LEU A 16 -2.61 18.41 -31.08
N THR A 17 -2.59 17.16 -31.55
CA THR A 17 -2.89 16.00 -30.71
C THR A 17 -1.82 15.77 -29.64
N ILE A 18 -0.54 15.91 -29.98
CA ILE A 18 0.56 15.83 -29.02
C ILE A 18 0.47 16.96 -27.99
N ALA A 19 0.23 18.20 -28.43
CA ALA A 19 0.06 19.35 -27.53
C ALA A 19 -1.13 19.16 -26.57
N PHE A 20 -2.25 18.61 -27.07
CA PHE A 20 -3.40 18.28 -26.24
C PHE A 20 -3.09 17.18 -25.22
N LEU A 21 -2.40 16.11 -25.62
CA LEU A 21 -1.97 15.05 -24.71
C LEU A 21 -1.05 15.59 -23.61
N HIS A 22 -0.07 16.42 -23.96
CA HIS A 22 0.80 17.08 -22.97
C HIS A 22 0.03 18.01 -22.03
N LEU A 23 -0.95 18.77 -22.55
CA LEU A 23 -1.80 19.64 -21.73
C LEU A 23 -2.60 18.83 -20.70
N VAL A 24 -3.19 17.71 -21.14
CA VAL A 24 -3.94 16.79 -20.28
C VAL A 24 -3.03 16.16 -19.22
N ASP A 25 -1.83 15.71 -19.60
CA ASP A 25 -0.86 15.12 -18.67
C ASP A 25 -0.41 16.13 -17.60
N VAL A 26 -0.15 17.38 -17.98
CA VAL A 26 0.29 18.43 -17.06
C VAL A 26 -0.83 18.90 -16.14
N LEU A 27 -2.06 19.06 -16.64
CA LEU A 27 -3.18 19.57 -15.84
C LEU A 27 -3.87 18.52 -14.98
N ILE A 28 -3.91 17.26 -15.42
CA ILE A 28 -4.70 16.22 -14.76
C ILE A 28 -3.78 15.20 -14.06
N ILE A 29 -2.76 14.69 -14.76
CA ILE A 29 -2.00 13.52 -14.29
C ILE A 29 -0.85 13.93 -13.37
N SER A 30 -0.06 14.94 -13.78
CA SER A 30 1.08 15.46 -13.01
C SER A 30 0.69 15.89 -11.58
N PRO A 31 -0.36 16.69 -11.34
CA PRO A 31 -0.78 17.06 -9.98
C PRO A 31 -1.33 15.88 -9.15
N LYS A 32 -1.77 14.78 -9.79
CA LYS A 32 -2.20 13.55 -9.09
C LYS A 32 -1.01 12.67 -8.70
N LEU A 33 0.08 12.71 -9.46
CA LEU A 33 1.30 11.92 -9.25
C LEU A 33 2.37 12.65 -8.45
N THR A 34 2.28 13.98 -8.31
CA THR A 34 3.10 14.72 -7.36
C THR A 34 2.78 14.22 -5.96
N LEU A 35 3.68 13.39 -5.41
CA LEU A 35 3.64 12.99 -4.02
C LEU A 35 3.66 14.26 -3.18
N ASN A 36 2.52 14.62 -2.59
CA ASN A 36 2.41 15.75 -1.69
C ASN A 36 3.30 15.46 -0.46
N PRO A 37 4.45 16.14 -0.28
CA PRO A 37 5.34 15.85 0.84
C PRO A 37 4.72 16.22 2.19
N GLN A 38 3.62 17.00 2.18
CA GLN A 38 2.97 17.53 3.37
C GLN A 38 2.35 16.45 4.26
N ASN A 39 2.19 15.21 3.76
CA ASN A 39 1.64 14.09 4.53
C ASN A 39 2.63 12.93 4.72
N VAL A 40 3.93 13.17 4.61
CA VAL A 40 4.90 12.17 5.09
C VAL A 40 4.79 12.15 6.61
N ARG A 41 3.95 11.25 7.13
CA ARG A 41 3.87 10.93 8.55
C ARG A 41 5.19 10.28 8.93
N VAL A 42 6.16 11.12 9.31
CA VAL A 42 7.39 10.65 9.94
C VAL A 42 6.93 9.84 11.15
N LYS A 43 7.26 8.54 11.17
CA LYS A 43 6.97 7.70 12.33
C LYS A 43 7.76 8.29 13.50
N LYS A 44 7.07 9.08 14.33
CA LYS A 44 7.63 9.60 15.57
C LYS A 44 8.07 8.40 16.38
N LEU A 45 9.35 8.38 16.77
CA LEU A 45 9.85 7.33 17.62
C LEU A 45 8.97 7.29 18.88
N PRO A 46 8.52 6.10 19.32
CA PRO A 46 7.68 6.00 20.50
C PRO A 46 8.32 6.78 21.67
N PRO A 47 7.52 7.47 22.49
CA PRO A 47 7.99 8.43 23.49
C PRO A 47 8.85 7.79 24.59
N LEU A 48 8.86 6.46 24.71
CA LEU A 48 9.63 5.71 25.69
C LEU A 48 10.57 4.73 24.97
N PRO A 49 11.85 4.67 25.36
CA PRO A 49 12.75 3.60 24.90
C PRO A 49 12.21 2.25 25.40
N LEU A 50 12.44 1.20 24.62
CA LEU A 50 12.11 -0.18 25.01
C LEU A 50 12.83 -0.49 26.34
N ARG A 51 12.06 -0.76 27.38
CA ARG A 51 12.54 -1.03 28.74
C ARG A 51 11.74 -2.17 29.32
N PHE A 52 12.36 -2.89 30.25
CA PHE A 52 11.66 -3.84 31.09
C PHE A 52 10.61 -3.13 31.95
N ASN A 53 9.51 -3.81 32.21
CA ASN A 53 8.49 -3.38 33.14
C ASN A 53 9.05 -3.35 34.57
N SER A 54 8.32 -2.73 35.50
CA SER A 54 8.76 -2.62 36.91
C SER A 54 8.91 -3.98 37.61
N ASP A 55 8.30 -5.02 37.06
CA ASP A 55 8.41 -6.42 37.51
C ASP A 55 9.59 -7.17 36.86
N GLY A 56 10.38 -6.50 36.00
CA GLY A 56 11.50 -7.08 35.28
C GLY A 56 11.12 -7.90 34.04
N THR A 57 9.85 -7.91 33.65
CA THR A 57 9.39 -8.64 32.45
C THR A 57 9.45 -7.78 31.19
N PHE A 58 9.56 -8.43 30.05
CA PHE A 58 9.45 -7.80 28.73
C PHE A 58 8.77 -8.78 27.77
N LYS A 59 7.56 -8.44 27.31
CA LYS A 59 6.72 -9.31 26.52
C LYS A 59 6.79 -8.94 25.04
N ILE A 60 7.13 -9.93 24.22
CA ILE A 60 7.20 -9.80 22.76
C ILE A 60 6.05 -10.59 22.14
N LEU A 61 5.23 -9.94 21.32
CA LEU A 61 4.29 -10.61 20.43
C LEU A 61 4.93 -10.78 19.05
N GLN A 62 5.30 -12.01 18.70
CA GLN A 62 5.86 -12.31 17.40
C GLN A 62 4.75 -12.72 16.42
N VAL A 63 4.75 -12.08 15.25
CA VAL A 63 3.82 -12.34 14.15
C VAL A 63 4.62 -12.75 12.93
N ALA A 64 4.46 -13.98 12.46
CA ALA A 64 5.17 -14.52 11.32
C ALA A 64 4.20 -14.83 10.17
N ASP A 65 4.72 -14.72 8.93
CA ASP A 65 4.14 -15.28 7.70
C ASP A 65 2.62 -15.03 7.51
N MET A 66 2.16 -13.83 7.85
CA MET A 66 0.74 -13.45 7.70
C MET A 66 0.26 -13.36 6.24
N HIS A 67 1.20 -13.25 5.28
CA HIS A 67 0.93 -13.05 3.85
C HIS A 67 -0.16 -11.99 3.56
N PHE A 68 -0.04 -10.84 4.19
CA PHE A 68 -1.01 -9.76 4.08
C PHE A 68 -1.08 -9.19 2.64
N GLY A 69 -2.29 -9.11 2.11
CA GLY A 69 -2.59 -8.46 0.85
C GLY A 69 -3.19 -7.07 1.03
N ASN A 70 -4.24 -6.79 0.25
CA ASN A 70 -4.98 -5.53 0.22
C ASN A 70 -6.35 -5.66 0.90
N GLY A 71 -6.40 -6.23 2.09
CA GLY A 71 -7.58 -6.19 2.94
C GLY A 71 -8.71 -7.07 2.42
N LEU A 72 -9.84 -6.42 2.13
CA LEU A 72 -11.04 -7.04 1.54
C LEU A 72 -10.84 -7.50 0.09
N VAL A 73 -9.90 -6.88 -0.64
CA VAL A 73 -9.78 -7.06 -2.09
C VAL A 73 -8.95 -8.30 -2.42
N THR A 74 -8.05 -8.70 -1.54
CA THR A 74 -7.19 -9.86 -1.76
C THR A 74 -7.90 -11.14 -1.34
N ARG A 75 -8.02 -12.08 -2.29
CA ARG A 75 -8.50 -13.43 -1.99
C ARG A 75 -7.40 -14.25 -1.33
N CYS A 76 -7.78 -14.99 -0.30
CA CYS A 76 -6.94 -16.04 0.26
C CYS A 76 -6.64 -17.13 -0.77
N ARG A 77 -5.46 -17.74 -0.62
CA ARG A 77 -5.00 -18.88 -1.41
C ARG A 77 -4.80 -20.07 -0.48
N ASP A 78 -4.94 -21.27 -1.01
CA ASP A 78 -4.63 -22.51 -0.29
C ASP A 78 -5.46 -22.71 1.01
N VAL A 79 -6.72 -22.27 0.98
CA VAL A 79 -7.72 -22.51 2.05
C VAL A 79 -8.76 -23.51 1.58
N LEU A 80 -9.47 -24.17 2.51
CA LEU A 80 -10.55 -25.10 2.19
C LEU A 80 -11.69 -24.35 1.47
N ASP A 81 -12.37 -25.02 0.53
CA ASP A 81 -13.47 -24.42 -0.25
C ASP A 81 -14.57 -23.81 0.64
N SER A 82 -14.85 -24.43 1.80
CA SER A 82 -15.80 -23.94 2.79
C SER A 82 -15.38 -22.63 3.48
N GLU A 83 -14.08 -22.33 3.49
CA GLU A 83 -13.49 -21.19 4.20
C GLU A 83 -13.21 -20.00 3.28
N VAL A 84 -13.17 -20.22 1.96
CA VAL A 84 -12.91 -19.18 0.94
C VAL A 84 -13.85 -17.99 1.09
N ALA A 85 -15.12 -18.22 1.42
CA ALA A 85 -16.14 -17.18 1.51
C ALA A 85 -15.90 -16.19 2.67
N TYR A 86 -15.22 -16.62 3.72
CA TYR A 86 -15.01 -15.83 4.95
C TYR A 86 -13.55 -15.44 5.16
N CYS A 87 -12.65 -15.87 4.29
CA CYS A 87 -11.22 -15.61 4.42
C CYS A 87 -10.85 -14.25 3.82
N SER A 88 -10.33 -13.35 4.67
CA SER A 88 -9.78 -12.05 4.30
C SER A 88 -8.68 -11.63 5.27
N ASP A 89 -7.78 -10.76 4.83
CA ASP A 89 -6.82 -10.04 5.68
C ASP A 89 -7.52 -9.30 6.85
N LEU A 90 -8.82 -8.96 6.72
CA LEU A 90 -9.58 -8.38 7.82
C LEU A 90 -9.69 -9.32 9.02
N ASN A 91 -9.86 -10.62 8.80
CA ASN A 91 -9.90 -11.62 9.86
C ASN A 91 -8.55 -11.67 10.59
N THR A 92 -7.46 -11.64 9.83
CA THR A 92 -6.10 -11.58 10.39
C THR A 92 -5.88 -10.27 11.17
N THR A 93 -6.40 -9.15 10.68
CA THR A 93 -6.36 -7.85 11.39
C THR A 93 -7.06 -7.94 12.73
N GLN A 94 -8.31 -8.43 12.75
CA GLN A 94 -9.13 -8.58 13.95
C GLN A 94 -8.48 -9.55 14.96
N PHE A 95 -7.91 -10.64 14.47
CA PHE A 95 -7.17 -11.58 15.30
C PHE A 95 -5.98 -10.91 15.96
N LEU A 96 -5.15 -10.20 15.20
CA LEU A 96 -3.96 -9.53 15.73
C LEU A 96 -4.34 -8.41 16.72
N GLU A 97 -5.38 -7.63 16.43
CA GLU A 97 -5.90 -6.62 17.35
C GLU A 97 -6.31 -7.26 18.69
N LYS A 98 -7.06 -8.36 18.65
CA LYS A 98 -7.47 -9.09 19.86
C LYS A 98 -6.26 -9.58 20.66
N MET A 99 -5.25 -10.14 19.99
CA MET A 99 -4.03 -10.61 20.66
C MET A 99 -3.27 -9.46 21.31
N ILE A 100 -3.16 -8.29 20.65
CA ILE A 100 -2.52 -7.11 21.23
C ILE A 100 -3.28 -6.62 22.47
N GLN A 101 -4.62 -6.62 22.45
CA GLN A 101 -5.43 -6.17 23.59
C GLN A 101 -5.37 -7.13 24.79
N LEU A 102 -5.35 -8.44 24.51
CA LEU A 102 -5.29 -9.46 25.55
C LEU A 102 -3.89 -9.56 26.16
N GLU A 103 -2.85 -9.60 25.32
CA GLU A 103 -1.49 -9.83 25.78
C GLU A 103 -0.78 -8.56 26.26
N LYS A 104 -1.16 -7.39 25.73
CA LYS A 104 -0.52 -6.10 25.99
C LYS A 104 1.02 -6.19 25.89
N PRO A 105 1.56 -6.59 24.73
CA PRO A 105 3.01 -6.76 24.56
C PRO A 105 3.74 -5.41 24.59
N ASP A 106 4.98 -5.42 25.06
CA ASP A 106 5.88 -4.26 25.02
C ASP A 106 6.46 -4.03 23.61
N PHE A 107 6.54 -5.11 22.82
CA PHE A 107 7.05 -5.09 21.46
C PHE A 107 6.34 -6.09 20.56
N VAL A 108 5.99 -5.66 19.34
CA VAL A 108 5.42 -6.54 18.31
C VAL A 108 6.45 -6.75 17.21
N ALA A 109 6.89 -7.99 17.03
CA ALA A 109 7.92 -8.36 16.06
C ALA A 109 7.27 -9.04 14.85
N PHE A 110 7.37 -8.43 13.67
CA PHE A 110 6.93 -9.04 12.41
C PHE A 110 8.12 -9.75 11.75
N THR A 111 8.07 -11.08 11.67
CA THR A 111 9.26 -11.90 11.32
C THR A 111 9.10 -12.73 10.05
N GLY A 112 8.14 -12.43 9.17
CA GLY A 112 7.94 -13.25 7.98
C GLY A 112 7.19 -12.56 6.84
N LEU A 113 7.85 -12.55 5.67
CA LEU A 113 7.27 -12.45 4.34
C LEU A 113 8.15 -13.34 3.45
N ARG A 114 8.11 -14.66 3.67
CA ARG A 114 8.93 -15.57 2.88
C ARG A 114 8.29 -15.72 1.50
N ARG A 115 8.80 -14.97 0.51
CA ARG A 115 8.66 -15.37 -0.90
C ARG A 115 9.49 -16.64 -1.08
N LEU A 116 8.83 -17.79 -1.09
CA LEU A 116 9.31 -18.97 -1.80
C LEU A 116 8.58 -19.01 -3.15
#